data_AF-A0A329LUV0-F1
#
_entry.id   AF-A0A329LUV0-F1
#
_cell.length_a   1.000
_cell.length_b   1.000
_cell.length_c   1.000
_cell.angle_alpha   90.00
_cell.angle_beta   90.00
_cell.angle_gamma   90.00
#
_symmetry.space_group_name_H-M   'P 1'
#
loop_
_entity.id
_entity.type
_entity.pdbx_description
1 polymer ?
#
loop_
_entity_poly.entity_id
_entity_poly.type
_entity_poly.pdbx_seq_one_letter_code
_entity_poly.pdbx_strand_id
1 'polypeptide(L)'
;MLFREVLFADYQTVLMHFIMSMAVALLFKEMNWFPFVSYTDKWHIDETAPFDMQTDRLTERLLEVTDRSGAYTVRLEWHPEFDPDGGFHVFLFKKTEYKLEVFGTVREDVVISNLYHKDTRDFQQLRRYLEECIYLVNLLSTDYVKWKEKFRGKTVTEAPYLYCLVGNIVNYRLYGEDKEPRKGVKVFSAGTKVYCFPPLWGDGYESIKVIGKPKDSAKLITVIIDAKHVTNWRLQKVYNSYVVRTMLGNGGWKMKQEAKAIIENMVKWLPERTEQAGI
;
A
#
# COMPACT_ATOMS: atom_id res chain seq x y z
N MET A 1 -55.35 22.53 -10.22
CA MET A 1 -54.33 22.73 -9.19
C MET A 1 -53.70 21.38 -8.86
N LEU A 2 -53.03 20.74 -9.82
CA LEU A 2 -52.44 19.39 -9.68
C LEU A 2 -51.46 19.06 -10.83
N PHE A 3 -50.75 20.08 -11.34
CA PHE A 3 -49.78 19.93 -12.43
C PHE A 3 -48.47 20.70 -12.18
N ARG A 4 -48.24 21.14 -10.93
CA ARG A 4 -47.05 21.90 -10.53
C ARG A 4 -46.17 21.20 -9.48
N GLU A 5 -46.60 20.06 -8.93
CA GLU A 5 -45.87 19.38 -7.84
C GLU A 5 -45.07 18.15 -8.29
N VAL A 6 -45.25 17.66 -9.52
CA VAL A 6 -44.50 16.48 -10.02
C VAL A 6 -43.15 16.87 -10.65
N LEU A 7 -42.90 18.15 -10.93
CA LEU A 7 -41.65 18.63 -11.54
C LEU A 7 -40.56 19.05 -10.54
N PHE A 8 -40.84 19.03 -9.22
CA PHE A 8 -39.86 19.39 -8.18
C PHE A 8 -39.20 18.18 -7.50
N ALA A 9 -39.80 16.99 -7.56
CA ALA A 9 -39.24 15.77 -7.00
C ALA A 9 -38.12 15.15 -7.86
N ASP A 10 -38.18 15.36 -9.18
CA ASP A 10 -37.17 14.85 -10.14
C ASP A 10 -35.87 15.67 -10.15
N TYR A 11 -35.90 16.90 -9.61
CA TYR A 11 -34.73 17.77 -9.54
C TYR A 11 -33.81 17.37 -8.38
N GLN A 12 -34.32 16.85 -7.26
CA GLN A 12 -33.49 16.45 -6.12
C GLN A 12 -32.71 15.15 -6.39
N THR A 13 -33.31 14.19 -7.08
CA THR A 13 -32.70 12.91 -7.46
C THR A 13 -31.55 13.09 -8.46
N VAL A 14 -31.74 13.93 -9.47
CA VAL A 14 -30.68 14.30 -10.42
C VAL A 14 -29.61 15.14 -9.73
N LEU A 15 -30.01 16.10 -8.89
CA LEU A 15 -29.08 16.96 -8.16
C LEU A 15 -28.23 16.17 -7.16
N MET A 16 -28.75 15.10 -6.53
CA MET A 16 -28.00 14.32 -5.53
C MET A 16 -27.07 13.27 -6.14
N HIS A 17 -27.47 12.64 -7.26
CA HIS A 17 -26.55 11.89 -8.15
C HIS A 17 -25.39 12.78 -8.62
N PHE A 18 -25.72 14.01 -9.04
CA PHE A 18 -24.72 15.01 -9.40
C PHE A 18 -23.90 15.42 -8.17
N ILE A 19 -24.49 15.57 -6.98
CA ILE A 19 -23.78 15.98 -5.75
C ILE A 19 -22.81 14.90 -5.26
N MET A 20 -23.10 13.61 -5.31
CA MET A 20 -22.17 12.56 -4.83
C MET A 20 -21.06 12.26 -5.85
N SER A 21 -21.41 12.12 -7.13
CA SER A 21 -20.42 11.98 -8.21
C SER A 21 -19.59 13.26 -8.37
N MET A 22 -20.20 14.45 -8.27
CA MET A 22 -19.45 15.71 -8.11
C MET A 22 -18.74 15.77 -6.78
N ALA A 23 -19.24 15.30 -5.65
CA ALA A 23 -18.52 15.44 -4.37
C ALA A 23 -17.25 14.61 -4.39
N VAL A 24 -17.29 13.41 -4.98
CA VAL A 24 -16.12 12.56 -5.19
C VAL A 24 -15.20 13.16 -6.26
N ALA A 25 -15.73 13.62 -7.40
CA ALA A 25 -14.94 14.29 -8.44
C ALA A 25 -14.34 15.64 -7.97
N LEU A 26 -15.08 16.40 -7.17
CA LEU A 26 -14.68 17.64 -6.48
C LEU A 26 -13.65 17.30 -5.42
N LEU A 27 -13.80 16.20 -4.69
CA LEU A 27 -12.76 15.70 -3.78
C LEU A 27 -11.45 15.49 -4.53
N PHE A 28 -11.45 14.81 -5.67
CA PHE A 28 -10.23 14.65 -6.47
C PHE A 28 -9.70 15.95 -7.07
N LYS A 29 -10.61 16.85 -7.48
CA LYS A 29 -10.27 18.21 -7.94
C LYS A 29 -9.66 19.06 -6.83
N GLU A 30 -10.21 19.02 -5.62
CA GLU A 30 -9.71 19.66 -4.40
C GLU A 30 -8.36 19.07 -3.96
N MET A 31 -8.21 17.74 -4.09
CA MET A 31 -6.96 17.02 -3.85
C MET A 31 -5.94 17.22 -4.98
N ASN A 32 -6.29 17.99 -6.02
CA ASN A 32 -5.43 18.39 -7.13
C ASN A 32 -4.84 17.17 -7.88
N TRP A 33 -5.61 16.08 -7.95
CA TRP A 33 -5.23 14.83 -8.61
C TRP A 33 -6.03 14.70 -9.90
N PHE A 34 -5.34 14.80 -11.04
CA PHE A 34 -5.93 14.67 -12.39
C PHE A 34 -5.37 13.45 -13.14
N PRO A 35 -5.87 12.24 -12.83
CA PRO A 35 -5.76 11.02 -13.61
C PRO A 35 -6.67 11.01 -14.85
N PHE A 36 -6.45 10.07 -15.77
CA PHE A 36 -7.48 9.67 -16.73
C PHE A 36 -8.58 8.97 -15.93
N VAL A 37 -9.65 9.70 -15.58
CA VAL A 37 -10.77 9.12 -14.85
C VAL A 37 -11.65 8.37 -15.84
N SER A 38 -11.70 7.04 -15.74
CA SER A 38 -12.75 6.25 -16.37
C SER A 38 -13.90 6.13 -15.37
N TYR A 39 -14.88 7.03 -15.45
CA TYR A 39 -16.14 6.83 -14.72
C TYR A 39 -16.86 5.61 -15.30
N THR A 40 -17.02 4.56 -14.51
CA THR A 40 -18.04 3.54 -14.81
C THR A 40 -19.34 4.01 -14.21
N ASP A 41 -20.08 4.78 -15.01
CA ASP A 41 -21.34 5.42 -14.65
C ASP A 41 -22.46 4.36 -14.66
N LYS A 42 -22.55 3.56 -13.59
CA LYS A 42 -23.61 2.55 -13.40
C LYS A 42 -24.24 2.67 -12.02
N TRP A 43 -24.71 3.86 -11.67
CA TRP A 43 -25.46 4.10 -10.45
C TRP A 43 -26.97 4.08 -10.77
N HIS A 44 -27.75 3.24 -10.09
CA HIS A 44 -29.21 3.19 -10.22
C HIS A 44 -29.91 3.08 -8.86
N ILE A 45 -29.55 3.90 -7.87
CA ILE A 45 -30.21 3.92 -6.54
C ILE A 45 -31.55 4.65 -6.64
N ASP A 46 -32.60 4.12 -6.01
CA ASP A 46 -33.93 4.73 -5.84
C ASP A 46 -34.14 5.19 -4.40
N GLU A 47 -33.94 6.47 -4.20
CA GLU A 47 -33.92 7.10 -2.88
C GLU A 47 -35.28 7.08 -2.15
N THR A 48 -36.35 6.58 -2.79
CA THR A 48 -37.67 6.44 -2.17
C THR A 48 -37.82 5.17 -1.35
N ALA A 49 -36.88 4.23 -1.49
CA ALA A 49 -36.82 3.01 -0.71
C ALA A 49 -35.61 3.01 0.26
N PRO A 50 -35.71 2.33 1.41
CA PRO A 50 -34.56 2.04 2.27
C PRO A 50 -33.40 1.34 1.53
N PHE A 51 -32.15 1.58 1.93
CA PHE A 51 -30.94 1.04 1.26
C PHE A 51 -30.87 -0.49 1.28
N ASP A 52 -31.30 -1.10 2.38
CA ASP A 52 -31.43 -2.53 2.59
C ASP A 52 -32.52 -3.18 1.71
N MET A 53 -33.39 -2.38 1.10
CA MET A 53 -34.42 -2.81 0.14
C MET A 53 -34.00 -2.67 -1.33
N GLN A 54 -32.77 -2.24 -1.61
CA GLN A 54 -32.29 -1.93 -2.97
C GLN A 54 -30.89 -2.47 -3.25
N THR A 55 -30.57 -3.61 -2.65
CA THR A 55 -29.29 -4.30 -2.81
C THR A 55 -29.01 -4.69 -4.28
N ASP A 56 -30.04 -4.82 -5.10
CA ASP A 56 -30.01 -5.10 -6.54
C ASP A 56 -29.56 -3.91 -7.41
N ARG A 57 -29.57 -2.69 -6.85
CA ARG A 57 -29.36 -1.41 -7.56
C ARG A 57 -28.02 -0.73 -7.30
N LEU A 58 -27.34 -1.17 -6.24
CA LEU A 58 -26.03 -0.70 -5.83
C LEU A 58 -24.97 -1.54 -6.54
N THR A 59 -24.29 -0.97 -7.54
CA THR A 59 -23.27 -1.70 -8.28
C THR A 59 -21.97 -1.82 -7.50
N GLU A 60 -21.29 -2.95 -7.66
CA GLU A 60 -20.04 -3.30 -6.97
C GLU A 60 -18.90 -2.30 -7.16
N ARG A 61 -18.95 -1.37 -8.14
CA ARG A 61 -17.84 -0.47 -8.50
C ARG A 61 -18.27 0.99 -8.62
N LEU A 62 -18.27 1.68 -7.48
CA LEU A 62 -18.70 3.07 -7.35
C LEU A 62 -17.78 4.06 -8.06
N LEU A 63 -16.46 3.83 -8.03
CA LEU A 63 -15.47 4.68 -8.66
C LEU A 63 -14.22 3.88 -9.03
N GLU A 64 -13.67 4.11 -10.21
CA GLU A 64 -12.34 3.64 -10.59
C GLU A 64 -11.54 4.78 -11.22
N VAL A 65 -10.33 5.00 -10.71
CA VAL A 65 -9.47 6.10 -11.13
C VAL A 65 -8.06 5.62 -11.36
N THR A 66 -7.55 5.81 -12.57
CA THR A 66 -6.22 5.32 -12.95
C THR A 66 -5.26 6.48 -13.22
N ASP A 67 -4.08 6.43 -12.60
CA ASP A 67 -3.05 7.45 -12.73
C ASP A 67 -2.63 7.68 -14.20
N ARG A 68 -1.92 8.78 -14.46
CA ARG A 68 -1.52 9.16 -15.83
C ARG A 68 -0.67 8.11 -16.54
N SER A 69 0.06 7.29 -15.79
CA SER A 69 0.87 6.22 -16.39
C SER A 69 0.06 4.96 -16.75
N GLY A 70 -1.18 4.83 -16.27
CA GLY A 70 -1.95 3.60 -16.41
C GLY A 70 -1.54 2.49 -15.44
N ALA A 71 -0.55 2.74 -14.58
CA ALA A 71 0.06 1.71 -13.73
C ALA A 71 -0.61 1.57 -12.36
N TYR A 72 -1.33 2.59 -11.88
CA TYR A 72 -1.95 2.59 -10.56
C TYR A 72 -3.42 2.97 -10.63
N THR A 73 -4.27 2.13 -10.04
CA THR A 73 -5.73 2.31 -10.06
C THR A 73 -6.27 2.34 -8.64
N VAL A 74 -6.90 3.44 -8.27
CA VAL A 74 -7.70 3.56 -7.04
C VAL A 74 -9.13 3.14 -7.37
N ARG A 75 -9.69 2.23 -6.59
CA ARG A 75 -11.07 1.78 -6.75
C ARG A 75 -11.84 1.94 -5.45
N LEU A 76 -13.05 2.46 -5.55
CA LEU A 76 -14.05 2.46 -4.50
C LEU A 76 -15.17 1.51 -4.90
N GLU A 77 -15.41 0.52 -4.06
CA GLU A 77 -16.44 -0.49 -4.24
C GLU A 77 -17.43 -0.43 -3.07
N TRP A 78 -18.63 -0.95 -3.29
CA TRP A 78 -19.68 -1.14 -2.28
C TRP A 78 -20.31 -2.50 -2.53
N HIS A 79 -20.29 -3.38 -1.52
CA HIS A 79 -20.77 -4.77 -1.65
C HIS A 79 -21.98 -5.00 -0.73
N PRO A 80 -23.20 -4.69 -1.19
CA PRO A 80 -24.42 -4.83 -0.39
C PRO A 80 -24.94 -6.27 -0.33
N GLU A 81 -24.57 -7.09 -1.31
CA GLU A 81 -25.00 -8.49 -1.45
C GLU A 81 -24.47 -9.43 -0.34
N PHE A 82 -23.43 -9.03 0.40
CA PHE A 82 -22.84 -9.81 1.49
C PHE A 82 -22.93 -9.14 2.87
N ASP A 83 -23.35 -7.87 2.92
CA ASP A 83 -23.45 -7.06 4.13
C ASP A 83 -24.68 -6.14 4.02
N PRO A 84 -25.83 -6.50 4.61
CA PRO A 84 -27.08 -5.74 4.49
C PRO A 84 -27.02 -4.32 5.08
N ASP A 85 -26.02 -4.03 5.92
CA ASP A 85 -25.77 -2.67 6.42
C ASP A 85 -24.83 -1.85 5.51
N GLY A 86 -24.11 -2.53 4.61
CA GLY A 86 -23.22 -1.95 3.60
C GLY A 86 -21.93 -1.31 4.13
N GLY A 87 -20.87 -1.36 3.32
CA GLY A 87 -19.56 -0.76 3.64
C GLY A 87 -18.83 -0.31 2.38
N PHE A 88 -18.04 0.76 2.52
CA PHE A 88 -17.14 1.23 1.46
C PHE A 88 -15.85 0.45 1.50
N HIS A 89 -15.43 -0.06 0.34
CA HIS A 89 -14.18 -0.77 0.15
C HIS A 89 -13.25 0.07 -0.73
N VAL A 90 -12.12 0.50 -0.20
CA VAL A 90 -11.12 1.32 -0.90
C VAL A 90 -9.92 0.47 -1.24
N PHE A 91 -9.61 0.39 -2.53
CA PHE A 91 -8.48 -0.37 -3.06
C PHE A 91 -7.49 0.52 -3.80
N LEU A 92 -6.20 0.19 -3.70
CA LEU A 92 -5.16 0.65 -4.63
C LEU A 92 -4.52 -0.56 -5.29
N PHE A 93 -4.64 -0.64 -6.61
CA PHE A 93 -4.03 -1.65 -7.43
C PHE A 93 -2.82 -1.08 -8.18
N LYS A 94 -1.82 -1.94 -8.41
CA LYS A 94 -0.75 -1.71 -9.36
C LYS A 94 -0.86 -2.70 -10.51
N LYS A 95 -0.96 -2.19 -11.73
CA LYS A 95 -0.83 -2.92 -12.99
C LYS A 95 0.66 -3.04 -13.31
N THR A 96 1.14 -4.27 -13.49
CA THR A 96 2.51 -4.54 -13.95
C THR A 96 2.43 -5.37 -15.23
N GLU A 97 2.90 -4.80 -16.32
CA GLU A 97 2.98 -5.47 -17.62
C GLU A 97 4.33 -6.14 -17.75
N TYR A 98 4.35 -7.39 -18.20
CA TYR A 98 5.59 -8.11 -18.50
C TYR A 98 5.49 -8.78 -19.85
N LYS A 99 6.66 -8.85 -20.50
CA LYS A 99 6.87 -9.57 -21.75
C LYS A 99 7.63 -10.84 -21.43
N LEU A 100 6.98 -11.97 -21.61
CA LEU A 100 7.60 -13.29 -21.49
C LEU A 100 7.84 -13.85 -22.87
N GLU A 101 9.10 -14.08 -23.21
CA GLU A 101 9.43 -14.86 -24.40
C GLU A 101 9.41 -16.34 -24.03
N VAL A 102 8.48 -17.09 -24.63
CA VAL A 102 8.33 -18.52 -24.42
C VAL A 102 8.40 -19.19 -25.79
N PHE A 103 9.45 -20.00 -26.00
CA PHE A 103 9.71 -20.68 -27.28
C PHE A 103 9.70 -19.74 -28.50
N GLY A 104 10.35 -18.57 -28.41
CA GLY A 104 10.42 -17.60 -29.50
C GLY A 104 9.13 -16.80 -29.74
N THR A 105 8.09 -17.00 -28.92
CA THR A 105 6.86 -16.21 -28.94
C THR A 105 6.86 -15.24 -27.76
N VAL A 106 6.71 -13.95 -28.03
CA VAL A 106 6.52 -12.93 -26.98
C VAL A 106 5.05 -12.94 -26.55
N ARG A 107 4.80 -13.28 -25.28
CA ARG A 107 3.52 -13.08 -24.62
C ARG A 107 3.56 -11.82 -23.76
N GLU A 108 2.62 -10.93 -24.00
CA GLU A 108 2.33 -9.81 -23.11
C GLU A 108 1.30 -10.27 -22.08
N ASP A 109 1.60 -10.03 -20.81
CA ASP A 109 0.73 -10.44 -19.70
C ASP A 109 0.74 -9.36 -18.62
N VAL A 110 -0.33 -9.34 -17.82
CA VAL A 110 -0.64 -8.25 -16.90
C VAL A 110 -0.95 -8.82 -15.53
N VAL A 111 -0.10 -8.50 -14.56
CA VAL A 111 -0.37 -8.79 -13.15
C VAL A 111 -0.93 -7.56 -12.46
N ILE A 112 -2.08 -7.76 -11.81
CA ILE A 112 -2.73 -6.77 -10.95
C ILE A 112 -2.41 -7.10 -9.50
N SER A 113 -1.71 -6.20 -8.81
CA SER A 113 -1.34 -6.35 -7.41
C SER A 113 -2.11 -5.38 -6.52
N ASN A 114 -2.85 -5.90 -5.54
CA ASN A 114 -3.45 -5.07 -4.48
C ASN A 114 -2.35 -4.58 -3.53
N LEU A 115 -2.13 -3.26 -3.50
CA LEU A 115 -1.13 -2.59 -2.65
C LEU A 115 -1.72 -2.05 -1.34
N TYR A 116 -2.98 -1.61 -1.39
CA TYR A 116 -3.72 -1.04 -0.26
C TYR A 116 -5.17 -1.49 -0.33
N HIS A 117 -5.73 -1.79 0.85
CA HIS A 117 -7.12 -2.14 1.01
C HIS A 117 -7.58 -1.71 2.41
N LYS A 118 -8.69 -0.98 2.45
CA LYS A 118 -9.39 -0.60 3.67
C LYS A 118 -10.89 -0.60 3.46
N ASP A 119 -11.60 -0.86 4.56
CA ASP A 119 -13.05 -0.87 4.59
C ASP A 119 -13.54 0.09 5.67
N THR A 120 -14.63 0.80 5.40
CA THR A 120 -15.26 1.69 6.39
C THR A 120 -16.73 1.92 6.10
N ARG A 121 -17.48 2.23 7.15
CA ARG A 121 -18.85 2.75 7.08
C ARG A 121 -18.92 4.25 7.39
N ASP A 122 -17.81 4.85 7.80
CA ASP A 122 -17.70 6.26 8.19
C ASP A 122 -17.18 7.09 7.01
N PHE A 123 -17.93 8.12 6.64
CA PHE A 123 -17.61 8.97 5.49
C PHE A 123 -16.34 9.83 5.68
N GLN A 124 -16.07 10.29 6.91
CA GLN A 124 -14.83 11.01 7.21
C GLN A 124 -13.62 10.07 7.09
N GLN A 125 -13.78 8.83 7.53
CA GLN A 125 -12.75 7.80 7.38
C GLN A 125 -12.56 7.39 5.91
N LEU A 126 -13.64 7.33 5.11
CA LEU A 126 -13.58 7.07 3.68
C LEU A 126 -12.71 8.13 2.98
N ARG A 127 -12.97 9.41 3.24
CA ARG A 127 -12.16 10.52 2.70
C ARG A 127 -10.68 10.34 3.03
N ARG A 128 -10.37 10.01 4.28
CA ARG A 128 -8.99 9.76 4.71
C ARG A 128 -8.34 8.59 3.95
N TYR A 129 -9.06 7.50 3.72
CA TYR A 129 -8.53 6.36 2.96
C TYR A 129 -8.27 6.71 1.49
N LEU A 130 -9.11 7.54 0.88
CA LEU A 130 -8.87 8.06 -0.46
C LEU A 130 -7.64 8.99 -0.50
N GLU A 131 -7.46 9.84 0.51
CA GLU A 131 -6.27 10.69 0.66
C GLU A 131 -4.99 9.85 0.82
N GLU A 132 -5.04 8.75 1.60
CA GLU A 132 -3.94 7.78 1.72
C GLU A 132 -3.61 7.12 0.37
N CYS A 133 -4.62 6.70 -0.40
CA CYS A 133 -4.44 6.15 -1.75
C CYS A 133 -3.75 7.15 -2.69
N ILE A 134 -4.21 8.40 -2.71
CA ILE A 134 -3.62 9.46 -3.56
C ILE A 134 -2.19 9.75 -3.13
N TYR A 135 -1.92 9.78 -1.82
CA TYR A 135 -0.56 9.92 -1.32
C TYR A 135 0.33 8.79 -1.85
N LEU A 136 -0.14 7.54 -1.77
CA LEU A 136 0.60 6.37 -2.25
C LEU A 136 0.82 6.41 -3.76
N VAL A 137 -0.20 6.74 -4.56
CA VAL A 137 -0.03 6.89 -6.00
C VAL A 137 1.04 7.94 -6.28
N ASN A 138 0.95 9.13 -5.69
CA ASN A 138 1.95 10.18 -5.91
C ASN A 138 3.37 9.72 -5.50
N LEU A 139 3.50 9.02 -4.38
CA LEU A 139 4.78 8.48 -3.89
C LEU A 139 5.37 7.42 -4.84
N LEU A 140 4.52 6.59 -5.44
CA LEU A 140 4.92 5.47 -6.28
C LEU A 140 5.11 5.84 -7.76
N SER A 141 4.34 6.79 -8.28
CA SER A 141 4.36 7.20 -9.69
C SER A 141 5.30 8.38 -9.97
N THR A 142 5.67 9.18 -8.95
CA THR A 142 6.58 10.32 -9.12
C THR A 142 8.02 9.93 -8.85
N ASP A 143 8.97 10.60 -9.52
CA ASP A 143 10.37 10.57 -9.10
C ASP A 143 10.49 10.97 -7.62
N TYR A 144 11.27 10.21 -6.84
CA TYR A 144 11.30 10.36 -5.39
C TYR A 144 11.93 11.69 -4.95
N VAL A 145 12.91 12.23 -5.69
CA VAL A 145 13.53 13.51 -5.36
C VAL A 145 12.50 14.63 -5.57
N LYS A 146 11.82 14.64 -6.72
CA LYS A 146 10.74 15.59 -7.00
C LYS A 146 9.59 15.48 -6.00
N TRP A 147 9.19 14.26 -5.65
CA TRP A 147 8.18 14.01 -4.63
C TRP A 147 8.63 14.59 -3.28
N LYS A 148 9.85 14.28 -2.86
CA LYS A 148 10.40 14.76 -1.60
C LYS A 148 10.45 16.28 -1.54
N GLU A 149 10.80 16.95 -2.63
CA GLU A 149 10.80 18.42 -2.72
C GLU A 149 9.39 19.00 -2.61
N LYS A 150 8.43 18.46 -3.37
CA LYS A 150 7.03 18.91 -3.39
C LYS A 150 6.31 18.74 -2.05
N PHE A 151 6.65 17.69 -1.31
CA PHE A 151 5.97 17.31 -0.06
C PHE A 151 6.84 17.53 1.20
N ARG A 152 8.03 18.15 1.07
CA ARG A 152 8.90 18.49 2.22
C ARG A 152 8.18 19.48 3.14
N GLY A 153 8.10 19.17 4.44
CA GLY A 153 7.55 20.07 5.46
C GLY A 153 6.02 20.19 5.46
N LYS A 154 5.31 19.56 4.51
CA LYS A 154 3.87 19.33 4.65
C LYS A 154 3.68 18.16 5.59
N THR A 155 3.07 18.40 6.75
CA THR A 155 2.54 17.35 7.60
C THR A 155 1.42 16.69 6.80
N VAL A 156 1.74 15.63 6.06
CA VAL A 156 0.69 14.70 5.61
C VAL A 156 0.22 14.07 6.91
N THR A 157 -0.90 14.57 7.41
CA THR A 157 -1.32 14.44 8.81
C THR A 157 -1.25 13.00 9.26
N GLU A 158 -1.49 12.03 8.37
CA GLU A 158 -1.28 10.61 8.63
C GLU A 158 -0.79 9.87 7.38
N ALA A 159 0.50 10.04 7.01
CA ALA A 159 1.10 9.23 5.95
C ALA A 159 0.86 7.73 6.21
N PRO A 160 0.44 6.95 5.19
CA PRO A 160 0.11 5.55 5.38
C PRO A 160 1.36 4.77 5.77
N TYR A 161 1.21 3.85 6.72
CA TYR A 161 2.29 3.01 7.24
C TYR A 161 2.12 1.57 6.80
N LEU A 162 3.24 0.86 6.71
CA LEU A 162 3.23 -0.59 6.60
C LEU A 162 3.67 -1.24 7.92
N TYR A 163 3.25 -2.48 8.13
CA TYR A 163 3.85 -3.35 9.13
C TYR A 163 5.15 -3.90 8.55
N CYS A 164 6.26 -3.75 9.27
CA CYS A 164 7.56 -4.21 8.82
C CYS A 164 8.21 -5.08 9.90
N LEU A 165 8.84 -6.16 9.47
CA LEU A 165 9.87 -6.80 10.28
C LEU A 165 11.11 -5.89 10.31
N VAL A 166 11.54 -5.55 11.50
CA VAL A 166 12.69 -4.67 11.75
C VAL A 166 13.67 -5.40 12.63
N GLY A 167 14.96 -5.20 12.36
CA GLY A 167 16.03 -5.65 13.23
C GLY A 167 17.15 -4.63 13.32
N ASN A 168 18.22 -5.02 14.00
CA ASN A 168 19.46 -4.28 14.13
C ASN A 168 20.62 -5.17 13.69
N ILE A 169 21.62 -4.60 13.04
CA ILE A 169 22.84 -5.35 12.71
C ILE A 169 23.57 -5.74 13.99
N VAL A 170 24.03 -6.99 14.07
CA VAL A 170 24.77 -7.51 15.24
C VAL A 170 25.98 -6.64 15.57
N ASN A 171 26.32 -6.57 16.86
CA ASN A 171 27.46 -5.77 17.31
C ASN A 171 28.78 -6.38 16.83
N TYR A 172 28.96 -7.68 17.04
CA TYR A 172 30.14 -8.43 16.65
C TYR A 172 29.72 -9.69 15.90
N ARG A 173 30.59 -10.18 15.02
CA ARG A 173 30.47 -11.47 14.35
C ARG A 173 31.84 -12.09 14.17
N LEU A 174 31.90 -13.41 14.12
CA LEU A 174 33.11 -14.12 13.72
C LEU A 174 33.25 -14.06 12.19
N TYR A 175 34.45 -13.81 11.69
CA TYR A 175 34.74 -13.66 10.26
C TYR A 175 35.99 -14.42 9.84
N GLY A 176 35.93 -15.04 8.66
CA GLY A 176 37.03 -15.85 8.13
C GLY A 176 37.16 -17.21 8.82
N GLU A 177 38.10 -18.02 8.34
CA GLU A 177 38.41 -19.33 8.92
C GLU A 177 38.96 -19.20 10.35
N ASP A 178 39.74 -18.14 10.60
CA ASP A 178 40.33 -17.83 11.91
C ASP A 178 39.31 -17.29 12.94
N LYS A 179 38.04 -17.13 12.54
CA LYS A 179 36.94 -16.63 13.39
C LYS A 179 37.27 -15.30 14.07
N GLU A 180 37.86 -14.36 13.35
CA GLU A 180 38.18 -13.04 13.88
C GLU A 180 36.90 -12.27 14.26
N PRO A 181 36.81 -11.68 15.47
CA PRO A 181 35.68 -10.86 15.84
C PRO A 181 35.69 -9.53 15.04
N ARG A 182 34.67 -9.30 14.22
CA ARG A 182 34.47 -8.07 13.44
C ARG A 182 33.19 -7.36 13.82
N LYS A 183 33.25 -6.03 13.84
CA LYS A 183 32.11 -5.18 14.19
C LYS A 183 31.15 -4.99 13.01
N GLY A 184 29.88 -5.36 13.20
CA GLY A 184 28.84 -5.29 12.17
C GLY A 184 29.15 -6.14 10.92
N VAL A 185 28.58 -5.73 9.78
CA VAL A 185 28.81 -6.39 8.49
C VAL A 185 29.56 -5.47 7.53
N LYS A 186 29.95 -5.99 6.35
CA LYS A 186 30.67 -5.19 5.33
C LYS A 186 29.96 -3.89 5.02
N VAL A 187 28.64 -3.95 4.81
CA VAL A 187 27.82 -2.83 4.32
C VAL A 187 27.30 -1.92 5.44
N PHE A 188 27.03 -2.46 6.63
CA PHE A 188 26.35 -1.74 7.72
C PHE A 188 27.15 -1.76 9.02
N SER A 189 27.12 -0.65 9.75
CA SER A 189 27.69 -0.56 11.10
C SER A 189 26.92 -1.43 12.09
N ALA A 190 27.58 -1.87 13.14
CA ALA A 190 26.93 -2.47 14.31
C ALA A 190 25.76 -1.61 14.80
N GLY A 191 24.65 -2.25 15.18
CA GLY A 191 23.45 -1.60 15.68
C GLY A 191 22.60 -0.90 14.60
N THR A 192 23.04 -0.84 13.34
CA THR A 192 22.27 -0.21 12.26
C THR A 192 20.87 -0.82 12.18
N LYS A 193 19.84 0.03 12.22
CA LYS A 193 18.46 -0.40 12.02
C LYS A 193 18.25 -0.81 10.56
N VAL A 194 17.69 -2.00 10.37
CA VAL A 194 17.34 -2.52 9.05
C VAL A 194 15.85 -2.86 8.97
N TYR A 195 15.26 -2.60 7.81
CA TYR A 195 13.88 -2.96 7.46
C TYR A 195 13.93 -4.18 6.55
N CYS A 196 13.42 -5.32 7.01
CA CYS A 196 13.60 -6.60 6.35
C CYS A 196 12.39 -6.92 5.46
N PHE A 197 12.64 -7.40 4.24
CA PHE A 197 11.59 -7.87 3.32
C PHE A 197 10.98 -9.20 3.79
N PRO A 198 9.80 -9.61 3.27
CA PRO A 198 9.29 -10.97 3.44
C PRO A 198 10.27 -12.03 2.90
N PRO A 199 10.11 -13.33 3.25
CA PRO A 199 10.84 -14.40 2.60
C PRO A 199 10.65 -14.39 1.08
N LEU A 200 11.74 -14.39 0.30
CA LEU A 200 11.70 -14.27 -1.15
C LEU A 200 12.12 -15.55 -1.90
N TRP A 201 12.97 -16.39 -1.29
CA TRP A 201 13.69 -17.46 -2.02
C TRP A 201 13.42 -18.88 -1.52
N GLY A 202 12.53 -19.06 -0.53
CA GLY A 202 12.27 -20.39 0.04
C GLY A 202 13.45 -20.99 0.83
N ASP A 203 14.47 -20.19 1.14
CA ASP A 203 15.69 -20.55 1.88
C ASP A 203 15.48 -20.54 3.41
N GLY A 204 14.22 -20.59 3.87
CA GLY A 204 13.92 -20.50 5.30
C GLY A 204 14.31 -19.16 5.94
N TYR A 205 14.47 -18.09 5.14
CA TYR A 205 14.88 -16.75 5.60
C TYR A 205 16.36 -16.67 6.03
N GLU A 206 17.23 -17.47 5.41
CA GLU A 206 18.67 -17.43 5.62
C GLU A 206 19.31 -16.18 5.01
N SER A 207 19.01 -15.91 3.74
CA SER A 207 19.34 -14.67 3.05
C SER A 207 18.15 -13.73 3.09
N ILE A 208 18.39 -12.48 3.49
CA ILE A 208 17.33 -11.49 3.63
C ILE A 208 17.66 -10.22 2.87
N LYS A 209 16.70 -9.78 2.06
CA LYS A 209 16.72 -8.45 1.46
C LYS A 209 16.35 -7.42 2.54
N VAL A 210 17.18 -6.42 2.73
CA VAL A 210 17.01 -5.39 3.76
C VAL A 210 17.20 -3.99 3.22
N ILE A 211 16.54 -3.02 3.85
CA ILE A 211 16.76 -1.59 3.64
C ILE A 211 17.47 -1.04 4.88
N GLY A 212 18.60 -0.37 4.70
CA GLY A 212 19.37 0.18 5.81
C GLY A 212 20.25 1.35 5.40
N LYS A 213 20.78 2.09 6.37
CA LYS A 213 21.75 3.16 6.14
C LYS A 213 23.17 2.57 6.17
N PRO A 214 23.90 2.53 5.05
CA PRO A 214 25.25 1.98 5.01
C PRO A 214 26.25 2.88 5.74
N LYS A 215 27.46 2.36 6.00
CA LYS A 215 28.51 3.06 6.75
C LYS A 215 28.90 4.40 6.12
N ASP A 216 29.06 4.40 4.80
CA ASP A 216 29.71 5.50 4.07
C ASP A 216 28.70 6.37 3.29
N SER A 217 27.40 6.27 3.59
CA SER A 217 26.39 7.10 2.93
C SER A 217 25.27 7.54 3.86
N ALA A 218 24.78 8.76 3.59
CA ALA A 218 23.59 9.30 4.22
C ALA A 218 22.29 8.68 3.67
N LYS A 219 22.35 8.01 2.51
CA LYS A 219 21.18 7.48 1.80
C LYS A 219 20.92 6.03 2.19
N LEU A 220 19.64 5.69 2.34
CA LEU A 220 19.23 4.29 2.50
C LEU A 220 19.53 3.51 1.22
N ILE A 221 19.92 2.25 1.38
CA ILE A 221 20.15 1.31 0.29
C ILE A 221 19.41 0.00 0.55
N THR A 222 19.19 -0.76 -0.51
CA THR A 222 18.62 -2.10 -0.45
C THR A 222 19.68 -3.12 -0.80
N VAL A 223 19.96 -4.07 0.10
CA VAL A 223 20.99 -5.10 -0.09
C VAL A 223 20.53 -6.43 0.49
N ILE A 224 21.21 -7.52 0.10
CA ILE A 224 20.98 -8.85 0.68
C ILE A 224 22.06 -9.10 1.73
N ILE A 225 21.67 -9.58 2.92
CA ILE A 225 22.56 -10.01 4.00
C ILE A 225 22.05 -11.32 4.61
N ASP A 226 22.91 -12.03 5.33
CA ASP A 226 22.50 -13.20 6.10
C ASP A 226 21.68 -12.78 7.33
N ALA A 227 20.58 -13.49 7.62
CA ALA A 227 19.73 -13.23 8.78
C ALA A 227 20.47 -13.37 10.11
N LYS A 228 21.48 -14.24 10.20
CA LYS A 228 22.36 -14.37 11.37
C LYS A 228 23.09 -13.08 11.76
N HIS A 229 23.17 -12.11 10.85
CA HIS A 229 23.78 -10.80 11.10
C HIS A 229 22.79 -9.75 11.58
N VAL A 230 21.54 -10.14 11.86
CA VAL A 230 20.49 -9.29 12.38
C VAL A 230 20.04 -9.82 13.74
N THR A 231 19.79 -8.90 14.67
CA THR A 231 19.32 -9.14 16.04
C THR A 231 18.18 -8.16 16.37
N ASN A 232 17.61 -8.25 17.57
CA ASN A 232 16.54 -7.38 18.06
C ASN A 232 15.35 -7.29 17.08
N TRP A 233 14.93 -8.47 16.61
CA TRP A 233 13.81 -8.66 15.71
C TRP A 233 12.52 -8.17 16.35
N ARG A 234 11.77 -7.35 15.62
CA ARG A 234 10.50 -6.81 16.09
C ARG A 234 9.58 -6.41 14.95
N LEU A 235 8.28 -6.47 15.22
CA LEU A 235 7.26 -5.81 14.42
C LEU A 235 7.34 -4.30 14.65
N GLN A 236 7.32 -3.50 13.58
CA GLN A 236 7.19 -2.05 13.69
C GLN A 236 6.25 -1.47 12.63
N LYS A 237 5.44 -0.47 13.00
CA LYS A 237 4.80 0.43 12.03
C LYS A 237 5.86 1.37 11.44
N VAL A 238 5.94 1.43 10.11
CA VAL A 238 6.95 2.23 9.40
C VAL A 238 6.28 3.25 8.50
N TYR A 239 6.56 4.53 8.77
CA TYR A 239 6.02 5.69 8.07
C TYR A 239 7.02 6.34 7.10
N ASN A 240 8.27 5.88 7.09
CA ASN A 240 9.30 6.46 6.25
C ASN A 240 8.96 6.24 4.76
N SER A 241 8.68 7.32 4.03
CA SER A 241 8.18 7.24 2.65
C SER A 241 9.13 6.52 1.69
N TYR A 242 10.46 6.61 1.90
CA TYR A 242 11.42 5.85 1.10
C TYR A 242 11.28 4.34 1.34
N VAL A 243 11.15 3.94 2.61
CA VAL A 243 10.96 2.52 2.98
C VAL A 243 9.62 2.01 2.46
N VAL A 244 8.53 2.78 2.62
CA VAL A 244 7.20 2.42 2.12
C VAL A 244 7.22 2.24 0.61
N ARG A 245 7.75 3.22 -0.13
CA ARG A 245 7.90 3.15 -1.60
C ARG A 245 8.71 1.93 -2.02
N THR A 246 9.83 1.69 -1.36
CA THR A 246 10.74 0.58 -1.71
C THR A 246 10.11 -0.77 -1.41
N MET A 247 9.39 -0.93 -0.30
CA MET A 247 8.69 -2.18 0.03
C MET A 247 7.56 -2.46 -0.98
N LEU A 248 6.65 -1.51 -1.18
CA LEU A 248 5.51 -1.69 -2.09
C LEU A 248 5.96 -1.92 -3.55
N GLY A 249 7.05 -1.25 -3.96
CA GLY A 249 7.59 -1.38 -5.31
C GLY A 249 8.32 -2.70 -5.59
N ASN A 250 8.74 -3.45 -4.56
CA ASN A 250 9.67 -4.57 -4.72
C ASN A 250 9.21 -5.86 -4.00
N GLY A 251 7.90 -6.09 -3.89
CA GLY A 251 7.34 -7.30 -3.27
C GLY A 251 7.56 -7.38 -1.75
N GLY A 252 7.66 -6.23 -1.09
CA GLY A 252 7.82 -6.12 0.35
C GLY A 252 6.52 -6.29 1.14
N TRP A 253 6.60 -5.97 2.43
CA TRP A 253 5.43 -5.97 3.31
C TRP A 253 4.39 -4.92 2.91
N LYS A 254 3.12 -5.20 3.27
CA LYS A 254 1.96 -4.37 2.95
C LYS A 254 1.27 -3.86 4.22
N MET A 255 0.23 -3.05 4.05
CA MET A 255 -0.52 -2.39 5.11
C MET A 255 -1.66 -3.25 5.68
N LYS A 256 -1.52 -4.58 5.61
CA LYS A 256 -2.59 -5.54 5.96
C LYS A 256 -2.32 -6.29 7.26
N GLN A 257 -3.38 -6.81 7.88
CA GLN A 257 -3.27 -7.56 9.15
C GLN A 257 -2.57 -8.92 8.96
N GLU A 258 -2.67 -9.53 7.77
CA GLU A 258 -1.96 -10.77 7.47
C GLU A 258 -0.45 -10.55 7.51
N ALA A 259 0.04 -9.42 6.97
CA ALA A 259 1.46 -9.06 7.08
C ALA A 259 1.89 -8.92 8.55
N LYS A 260 1.07 -8.29 9.38
CA LYS A 260 1.31 -8.18 10.82
C LYS A 260 1.43 -9.56 11.47
N ALA A 261 0.45 -10.45 11.24
CA ALA A 261 0.42 -11.78 11.82
C ALA A 261 1.61 -12.64 11.40
N ILE A 262 2.02 -12.57 10.12
CA ILE A 262 3.21 -13.25 9.62
C ILE A 262 4.46 -12.75 10.35
N ILE A 263 4.64 -11.43 10.45
CA ILE A 263 5.80 -10.84 11.14
C ILE A 263 5.81 -11.24 12.63
N GLU A 264 4.67 -11.20 13.32
CA GLU A 264 4.55 -11.63 14.71
C GLU A 264 4.93 -13.09 14.91
N ASN A 265 4.62 -13.96 13.95
CA ASN A 265 5.08 -15.34 13.96
C ASN A 265 6.59 -15.44 13.73
N MET A 266 7.12 -14.70 12.75
CA MET A 266 8.56 -14.67 12.44
C MET A 266 9.41 -14.24 13.65
N VAL A 267 8.97 -13.22 14.38
CA VAL A 267 9.70 -12.70 15.55
C VAL A 267 9.89 -13.77 16.65
N LYS A 268 9.05 -14.81 16.71
CA LYS A 268 9.15 -15.87 17.73
C LYS A 268 10.35 -16.79 17.51
N TRP A 269 10.71 -17.10 16.27
CA TRP A 269 11.74 -18.08 15.94
C TRP A 269 13.01 -17.48 15.34
N LEU A 270 12.97 -16.24 14.84
CA LEU A 270 14.16 -15.56 14.31
C LEU A 270 15.31 -15.39 15.30
N PRO A 271 15.09 -15.13 16.61
CA PRO A 271 16.19 -15.02 17.58
C PRO A 271 17.10 -16.26 17.61
N GLU A 272 16.52 -17.46 17.48
CA GLU A 272 17.27 -18.72 17.49
C GLU A 272 18.31 -18.78 16.35
N ARG A 273 18.00 -18.17 15.20
CA ARG A 273 18.94 -18.10 14.06
C ARG A 273 20.10 -17.13 14.28
N THR A 274 19.89 -16.10 15.10
CA THR A 274 20.95 -15.17 15.47
C THR A 274 21.89 -15.82 16.50
N GLU A 275 21.34 -16.59 17.44
CA GLU A 275 22.08 -17.27 18.50
C GLU A 275 22.91 -18.47 18.00
N GLN A 276 22.38 -19.25 17.04
CA GLN A 276 23.11 -20.36 16.41
C GLN A 276 24.41 -19.93 15.69
N ALA A 277 24.58 -18.63 15.41
CA ALA A 277 25.79 -18.10 14.81
C ALA A 277 26.93 -17.84 15.81
N GLY A 278 26.75 -18.17 17.09
CA GLY A 278 27.79 -18.12 18.11
C GLY A 278 28.22 -16.69 18.46
N ILE A 279 27.26 -15.79 18.61
CA ILE A 279 27.45 -14.43 19.16
C ILE A 279 26.77 -14.36 20.52
#